data_AF-A0A9D5FN30-F1
#
_entry.id   AF-A0A9D5FN30-F1
#
_cell.length_a   1.000
_cell.length_b   1.000
_cell.length_c   1.000
_cell.angle_alpha   90.00
_cell.angle_beta   90.00
_cell.angle_gamma   90.00
#
_symmetry.space_group_name_H-M   'P 1'
#
loop_
_entity.id
_entity.type
_entity.pdbx_description
1 polymer ?
#
loop_
_entity_poly.entity_id
_entity_poly.type
_entity_poly.pdbx_seq_one_letter_code
_entity_poly.pdbx_strand_id
1 'polypeptide(L)'
;MTDRERFNRQMHYKSVDRSFNMEFGYWEENYKEWPMFVQNGITKEWQANVFFNFDKIQVAGGVIWLSPSFPHKVVSETADKKIVMNGDGLLAEVAKDGHSSIPHFTKATIVTPDDWKKCKEERLRRDDPARKIDIAKIKNAHPDNRTYPLGVWCGSMIGKIRDMLTFEGLAYATYDYPDMVEDMVETSCQLVEDSLDQLLPNIKFDYA
;
A
#
# COMPACT_ATOMS: atom_id res chain seq x y z
N MET A 1 11.34 -5.56 26.79
CA MET A 1 11.81 -6.00 25.44
C MET A 1 11.70 -4.81 24.50
N THR A 2 12.54 -4.71 23.48
CA THR A 2 12.33 -3.75 22.38
C THR A 2 11.12 -4.17 21.53
N ASP A 3 10.57 -3.25 20.74
CA ASP A 3 9.43 -3.54 19.86
C ASP A 3 9.78 -4.63 18.84
N ARG A 4 11.01 -4.59 18.30
CA ARG A 4 11.55 -5.62 17.41
C ARG A 4 11.68 -6.99 18.07
N GLU A 5 12.18 -7.03 19.31
CA GLU A 5 12.28 -8.28 20.07
C GLU A 5 10.89 -8.84 20.38
N ARG A 6 9.96 -7.99 20.82
CA ARG A 6 8.58 -8.37 21.13
C ARG A 6 7.88 -8.93 19.89
N PHE A 7 7.94 -8.21 18.77
CA PHE A 7 7.39 -8.65 17.49
C PHE A 7 7.94 -10.01 17.08
N ASN A 8 9.26 -10.14 16.97
CA ASN A 8 9.89 -11.39 16.53
C ASN A 8 9.59 -12.55 17.48
N ARG A 9 9.58 -12.33 18.79
CA ARG A 9 9.23 -13.37 19.78
C ARG A 9 7.77 -13.80 19.66
N GLN A 10 6.84 -12.85 19.52
CA GLN A 10 5.42 -13.13 19.36
C GLN A 10 5.14 -13.91 18.09
N MET A 11 5.70 -13.49 16.94
CA MET A 11 5.53 -14.16 15.65
C MET A 11 6.15 -15.57 15.61
N HIS A 12 7.05 -15.89 16.54
CA HIS A 12 7.67 -17.21 16.68
C HIS A 12 7.24 -17.95 17.95
N TYR A 13 6.07 -17.60 18.51
CA TYR A 13 5.44 -18.30 19.64
C TYR A 13 6.33 -18.43 20.89
N LYS A 14 7.18 -17.43 21.16
CA LYS A 14 8.02 -17.34 22.35
C LYS A 14 7.35 -16.45 23.41
N SER A 15 7.74 -16.61 24.67
CA SER A 15 7.25 -15.75 25.77
C SER A 15 7.55 -14.28 25.50
N VAL A 16 6.60 -13.39 25.75
CA VAL A 16 6.72 -11.93 25.61
C VAL A 16 6.41 -11.22 26.91
N ASP A 17 6.87 -9.98 27.06
CA ASP A 17 6.55 -9.13 28.22
C ASP A 17 5.10 -8.60 28.18
N ARG A 18 4.60 -8.32 26.98
CA ARG A 18 3.20 -8.07 26.62
C ARG A 18 3.00 -8.35 25.13
N SER A 19 1.77 -8.36 24.66
CA SER A 19 1.49 -8.44 23.22
C SER A 19 2.02 -7.20 22.49
N PHE A 20 2.54 -7.41 21.27
CA PHE A 20 2.80 -6.36 20.31
C PHE A 20 1.47 -5.69 19.93
N ASN A 21 1.44 -4.36 20.01
CA ASN A 21 0.25 -3.54 19.89
C ASN A 21 0.50 -2.44 18.84
N MET A 22 -0.26 -2.48 17.75
CA MET A 22 -0.20 -1.52 16.65
C MET A 22 -1.61 -1.31 16.09
N GLU A 23 -1.86 -0.15 15.48
CA GLU A 23 -3.15 0.17 14.88
C GLU A 23 -3.06 0.54 13.40
N PHE A 24 -4.18 0.38 12.70
CA PHE A 24 -4.34 0.69 11.27
C PHE A 24 -4.65 2.17 10.98
N GLY A 25 -4.55 3.00 12.01
CA GLY A 25 -4.68 4.44 11.95
C GLY A 25 -6.10 4.97 11.93
N TYR A 26 -6.19 6.30 11.81
CA TYR A 26 -7.42 7.07 11.98
C TYR A 26 -7.78 7.86 10.72
N TRP A 27 -9.07 8.14 10.53
CA TRP A 27 -9.50 9.04 9.46
C TRP A 27 -9.03 10.47 9.76
N GLU A 28 -8.86 11.28 8.72
CA GLU A 28 -8.30 12.64 8.83
C GLU A 28 -9.18 13.57 9.69
N GLU A 29 -10.49 13.30 9.75
CA GLU A 29 -11.45 14.02 10.58
C GLU A 29 -11.22 13.77 12.07
N ASN A 30 -10.83 12.54 12.46
CA ASN A 30 -10.63 12.19 13.87
C ASN A 30 -9.62 13.14 14.53
N TYR A 31 -8.58 13.55 13.82
CA TYR A 31 -7.56 14.49 14.33
C TYR A 31 -8.10 15.90 14.61
N LYS A 32 -9.27 16.25 14.07
CA LYS A 32 -9.92 17.55 14.24
C LYS A 32 -11.15 17.49 15.16
N GLU A 33 -11.75 16.31 15.29
CA GLU A 33 -13.02 16.13 15.98
C GLU A 33 -12.87 15.48 17.37
N TRP A 34 -11.91 14.57 17.54
CA TRP A 34 -11.80 13.82 18.79
C TRP A 34 -11.14 14.68 19.87
N PRO A 35 -11.81 14.89 21.04
CA PRO A 35 -11.28 15.74 22.10
C PRO A 35 -9.87 15.33 22.54
N MET A 36 -9.60 14.03 22.62
CA MET A 36 -8.29 13.50 22.99
C MET A 36 -7.19 13.91 22.01
N PHE A 37 -7.46 13.98 20.70
CA PHE A 37 -6.47 14.41 19.72
C PHE A 37 -6.31 15.92 19.70
N VAL A 38 -7.42 16.66 19.68
CA VAL A 38 -7.42 18.12 19.65
C VAL A 38 -6.74 18.71 20.90
N GLN A 39 -7.08 18.20 22.09
CA GLN A 39 -6.53 18.70 23.36
C GLN A 39 -5.05 18.39 23.54
N ASN A 40 -4.52 17.38 22.85
CA ASN A 40 -3.11 16.99 22.91
C ASN A 40 -2.31 17.42 21.66
N GLY A 41 -2.88 18.20 20.75
CA GLY A 41 -2.21 18.68 19.53
C GLY A 41 -1.82 17.57 18.55
N ILE A 42 -2.56 16.45 18.55
CA ILE A 42 -2.33 15.30 17.69
C ILE A 42 -3.00 15.55 16.34
N THR A 43 -2.20 15.64 15.29
CA THR A 43 -2.62 15.96 13.91
C THR A 43 -2.20 14.91 12.89
N LYS A 44 -1.42 13.91 13.31
CA LYS A 44 -0.84 12.87 12.47
C LYS A 44 -0.76 11.55 13.21
N GLU A 45 -0.83 10.48 12.43
CA GLU A 45 -0.78 9.08 12.90
C GLU A 45 0.39 8.81 13.84
N TRP A 46 1.61 9.22 13.48
CA TRP A 46 2.78 8.97 14.31
C TRP A 46 2.68 9.62 15.70
N GLN A 47 1.96 10.73 15.84
CA GLN A 47 1.71 11.39 17.12
C GLN A 47 0.71 10.59 17.96
N ALA A 48 -0.35 10.06 17.32
CA ALA A 48 -1.32 9.18 17.97
C ALA A 48 -0.65 7.89 18.47
N ASN A 49 0.24 7.29 17.65
CA ASN A 49 0.99 6.09 18.02
C ASN A 49 1.88 6.32 19.26
N VAL A 50 2.53 7.49 19.33
CA VAL A 50 3.31 7.87 20.52
C VAL A 50 2.39 8.10 21.73
N PHE A 51 1.26 8.79 21.53
CA PHE A 51 0.31 9.11 22.59
C PHE A 51 -0.30 7.85 23.24
N PHE A 52 -0.68 6.85 22.43
CA PHE A 52 -1.20 5.58 22.90
C PHE A 52 -0.12 4.55 23.25
N ASN A 53 1.16 4.91 23.11
CA ASN A 53 2.29 4.04 23.37
C ASN A 53 2.20 2.71 22.58
N PHE A 54 1.82 2.81 21.30
CA PHE A 54 1.87 1.67 20.38
C PHE A 54 3.30 1.33 20.01
N ASP A 55 3.53 0.04 19.74
CA ASP A 55 4.82 -0.44 19.28
C ASP A 55 5.13 0.10 17.89
N LYS A 56 6.36 0.55 17.69
CA LYS A 56 6.80 1.05 16.40
C LYS A 56 6.96 -0.10 15.41
N ILE A 57 6.46 0.08 14.20
CA ILE A 57 6.66 -0.82 13.06
C ILE A 57 6.89 0.02 11.80
N GLN A 58 7.78 -0.41 10.92
CA GLN A 58 8.06 0.31 9.66
C GLN A 58 8.21 -0.65 8.50
N VAL A 59 8.01 -0.14 7.28
CA VAL A 59 8.22 -0.86 6.02
C VAL A 59 9.22 -0.06 5.18
N ALA A 60 10.12 -0.74 4.48
CA ALA A 60 10.99 -0.13 3.49
C ALA A 60 10.91 -0.88 2.16
N GLY A 61 11.15 -0.16 1.06
CA GLY A 61 11.11 -0.71 -0.28
C GLY A 61 11.28 0.36 -1.35
N GLY A 62 10.96 0.00 -2.59
CA GLY A 62 10.97 0.90 -3.74
C GLY A 62 9.62 0.96 -4.45
N VAL A 63 9.66 1.38 -5.71
CA VAL A 63 8.49 1.40 -6.58
C VAL A 63 8.25 0.00 -7.15
N ILE A 64 7.26 -0.71 -6.60
CA ILE A 64 6.98 -2.11 -6.98
C ILE A 64 5.78 -2.22 -7.92
N TRP A 65 4.76 -1.36 -7.80
CA TRP A 65 3.55 -1.42 -8.63
C TRP A 65 3.57 -0.40 -9.78
N LEU A 66 2.46 0.28 -10.09
CA LEU A 66 2.33 1.24 -11.18
C LEU A 66 3.37 2.37 -11.10
N SER A 67 4.16 2.54 -12.16
CA SER A 67 5.18 3.57 -12.32
C SER A 67 5.16 4.15 -13.73
N PRO A 68 4.77 5.43 -13.94
CA PRO A 68 4.11 6.28 -12.96
C PRO A 68 2.69 5.78 -12.62
N SER A 69 2.16 6.19 -11.47
CA SER A 69 0.74 6.07 -11.17
C SER A 69 -0.12 6.87 -12.16
N PHE A 70 -1.42 6.57 -12.23
CA PHE A 70 -2.36 7.41 -12.98
C PHE A 70 -2.50 8.78 -12.30
N PRO A 71 -2.68 9.86 -13.08
CA PRO A 71 -2.83 11.20 -12.52
C PRO A 71 -4.15 11.29 -11.76
N HIS A 72 -4.10 11.84 -10.55
CA HIS A 72 -5.33 12.20 -9.85
C HIS A 72 -6.05 13.32 -10.62
N LYS A 73 -7.29 13.06 -11.05
CA LYS A 73 -8.05 14.00 -11.89
C LYS A 73 -9.52 14.01 -11.53
N VAL A 74 -10.09 15.19 -11.30
CA VAL A 74 -11.56 15.36 -11.27
C VAL A 74 -12.08 15.29 -12.70
N VAL A 75 -12.93 14.32 -12.99
CA VAL A 75 -13.52 14.05 -14.30
C VAL A 75 -14.84 14.78 -14.47
N SER A 76 -15.64 14.84 -13.41
CA SER A 76 -16.87 15.64 -13.34
C SER A 76 -17.22 15.96 -11.89
N GLU A 77 -18.11 16.93 -11.71
CA GLU A 77 -18.56 17.40 -10.41
C GLU A 77 -20.05 17.78 -10.45
N THR A 78 -20.77 17.42 -9.40
CA THR A 78 -22.16 17.82 -9.14
C THR A 78 -22.21 18.78 -7.94
N ALA A 79 -23.42 19.09 -7.45
CA ALA A 79 -23.58 19.91 -6.25
C ALA A 79 -22.94 19.26 -5.00
N ASP A 80 -22.97 17.93 -4.90
CA ASP A 80 -22.65 17.14 -3.72
C ASP A 80 -21.52 16.12 -3.91
N LYS A 81 -21.15 15.80 -5.17
CA LYS A 81 -20.22 14.71 -5.49
C LYS A 81 -19.19 15.11 -6.53
N LYS A 82 -18.07 14.38 -6.56
CA LYS A 82 -17.05 14.43 -7.61
C LYS A 82 -16.81 13.02 -8.16
N ILE A 83 -16.65 12.91 -9.47
CA ILE A 83 -16.07 11.72 -10.09
C ILE A 83 -14.58 11.99 -10.25
N VAL A 84 -13.75 11.17 -9.61
CA VAL A 84 -12.29 11.31 -9.62
C VAL A 84 -11.64 10.07 -10.22
N MET A 85 -10.56 10.27 -10.97
CA MET A 85 -9.60 9.21 -11.30
C MET A 85 -8.59 9.12 -10.16
N ASN A 86 -8.43 7.93 -9.57
CA ASN A 86 -7.45 7.69 -8.51
C ASN A 86 -6.07 7.28 -9.08
N GLY A 87 -5.09 7.05 -8.19
CA GLY A 87 -3.72 6.68 -8.58
C GLY A 87 -3.58 5.32 -9.27
N ASP A 88 -4.56 4.43 -9.08
CA ASP A 88 -4.64 3.13 -9.77
C ASP A 88 -5.36 3.23 -11.13
N GLY A 89 -5.96 4.39 -11.45
CA GLY A 89 -6.63 4.67 -12.72
C GLY A 89 -8.13 4.39 -12.71
N LEU A 90 -8.72 4.08 -11.56
CA LEU A 90 -10.16 3.85 -11.42
C LEU A 90 -10.92 5.16 -11.36
N LEU A 91 -12.14 5.17 -11.90
CA LEU A 91 -13.09 6.24 -11.61
C LEU A 91 -13.89 5.90 -10.37
N ALA A 92 -13.94 6.86 -9.44
CA ALA A 92 -14.67 6.74 -8.21
C ALA A 92 -15.51 7.99 -7.95
N GLU A 93 -16.72 7.80 -7.46
CA GLU A 93 -17.54 8.85 -6.90
C GLU A 93 -17.14 9.08 -5.43
N VAL A 94 -16.86 10.34 -5.09
CA VAL A 94 -16.50 10.79 -3.74
C VAL A 94 -17.37 11.98 -3.35
N ALA A 95 -17.63 12.13 -2.05
CA ALA A 95 -18.33 13.29 -1.51
C ALA A 95 -17.51 14.57 -1.70
N LYS A 96 -18.20 15.67 -2.02
CA LYS A 96 -17.55 16.96 -2.31
C LYS A 96 -17.12 17.72 -1.05
N ASP A 97 -17.85 17.53 0.05
CA ASP A 97 -17.56 18.13 1.36
C ASP A 97 -16.27 17.58 2.00
N GLY A 98 -15.70 16.53 1.41
CA GLY A 98 -14.37 16.02 1.72
C GLY A 98 -14.32 15.10 2.93
N HIS A 99 -15.48 14.63 3.43
CA HIS A 99 -15.48 13.64 4.49
C HIS A 99 -14.97 12.28 3.98
N SER A 100 -14.21 11.60 4.82
CA SER A 100 -13.70 10.26 4.56
C SER A 100 -14.85 9.28 4.44
N SER A 101 -14.91 8.59 3.30
CA SER A 101 -15.80 7.47 3.05
C SER A 101 -15.14 6.52 2.06
N ILE A 102 -15.59 5.27 2.04
CA ILE A 102 -15.17 4.34 0.99
C ILE A 102 -15.74 4.84 -0.34
N PRO A 103 -14.91 5.17 -1.34
CA PRO A 103 -15.40 5.67 -2.62
C PRO A 103 -16.27 4.64 -3.35
N HIS A 104 -17.26 5.12 -4.11
CA HIS A 104 -18.04 4.25 -4.99
C HIS A 104 -17.37 4.16 -6.36
N PHE A 105 -16.70 3.03 -6.64
CA PHE A 105 -16.03 2.81 -7.92
C PHE A 105 -17.04 2.61 -9.05
N THR A 106 -16.95 3.46 -10.07
CA THR A 106 -17.88 3.49 -11.22
C THR A 106 -17.24 2.98 -12.50
N LYS A 107 -15.91 2.94 -12.58
CA LYS A 107 -15.19 2.40 -13.74
C LYS A 107 -13.84 1.79 -13.37
N ALA A 108 -13.62 0.56 -13.81
CA ALA A 108 -12.34 -0.13 -13.71
C ALA A 108 -11.28 0.50 -14.63
N THR A 109 -10.01 0.29 -14.28
CA THR A 109 -8.86 0.69 -15.09
C THR A 109 -8.66 -0.27 -16.26
N ILE A 110 -8.88 -1.57 -16.01
CA ILE A 110 -8.71 -2.65 -16.97
C ILE A 110 -10.05 -3.38 -17.09
N VAL A 111 -10.53 -3.52 -18.32
CA VAL A 111 -11.72 -4.32 -18.64
C VAL A 111 -11.39 -5.41 -19.66
N THR A 112 -10.41 -5.15 -20.53
CA THR A 112 -10.04 -6.04 -21.64
C THR A 112 -8.54 -6.38 -21.65
N PRO A 113 -8.13 -7.45 -22.36
CA PRO A 113 -6.71 -7.76 -22.57
C PRO A 113 -5.89 -6.63 -23.20
N ASP A 114 -6.51 -5.81 -24.06
CA ASP A 114 -5.83 -4.66 -24.68
C ASP A 114 -5.58 -3.54 -23.66
N ASP A 115 -6.53 -3.30 -22.74
CA ASP A 115 -6.33 -2.35 -21.63
C ASP A 115 -5.17 -2.80 -20.75
N TRP A 116 -5.12 -4.10 -20.43
CA TRP A 116 -4.03 -4.68 -19.65
C TRP A 116 -2.68 -4.54 -20.36
N LYS A 117 -2.60 -4.95 -21.63
CA LYS A 117 -1.38 -4.86 -22.43
C LYS A 117 -0.83 -3.44 -22.43
N LYS A 118 -1.69 -2.45 -22.69
CA LYS A 118 -1.30 -1.03 -22.67
C LYS A 118 -0.81 -0.61 -21.28
N CYS A 119 -1.53 -0.96 -20.22
CA CYS A 119 -1.14 -0.61 -18.87
C CYS A 119 0.21 -1.22 -18.48
N LYS A 120 0.43 -2.49 -18.85
CA LYS A 120 1.68 -3.21 -18.60
C LYS A 120 2.86 -2.54 -19.28
N GLU A 121 2.73 -2.22 -20.57
CA GLU A 121 3.76 -1.56 -21.38
C GLU A 121 4.08 -0.14 -20.88
N GLU A 122 3.07 0.61 -20.43
CA GLU A 122 3.24 1.99 -20.00
C GLU A 122 3.71 2.13 -18.54
N ARG A 123 3.34 1.20 -17.65
CA ARG A 123 3.41 1.43 -16.19
C ARG A 123 4.01 0.29 -15.37
N LEU A 124 4.16 -0.91 -15.93
CA LEU A 124 4.62 -2.10 -15.20
C LEU A 124 5.89 -2.69 -15.83
N ARG A 125 6.62 -1.86 -16.58
CA ARG A 125 7.95 -2.18 -17.09
C ARG A 125 8.91 -2.48 -15.94
N ARG A 126 9.49 -3.69 -15.96
CA ARG A 126 10.49 -4.14 -14.99
C ARG A 126 11.79 -3.33 -15.07
N ASP A 127 12.12 -2.86 -16.27
CA ASP A 127 13.35 -2.11 -16.56
C ASP A 127 13.23 -0.59 -16.34
N ASP A 128 12.11 -0.10 -15.80
CA ASP A 128 11.92 1.32 -15.47
C ASP A 128 12.98 1.77 -14.43
N PRO A 129 13.81 2.79 -14.74
CA PRO A 129 14.79 3.34 -13.80
C PRO A 129 14.22 3.74 -12.43
N ALA A 130 12.93 4.12 -12.35
CA ALA A 130 12.26 4.45 -11.09
C ALA A 130 12.20 3.27 -10.10
N ARG A 131 12.41 2.04 -10.58
CA ARG A 131 12.44 0.81 -9.76
C ARG A 131 13.82 0.48 -9.20
N LYS A 132 14.84 1.28 -9.50
CA LYS A 132 16.16 1.16 -8.86
C LYS A 132 16.07 1.65 -7.42
N ILE A 133 16.36 0.76 -6.48
CA ILE A 133 16.21 1.04 -5.06
C ILE A 133 17.51 1.63 -4.52
N ASP A 134 17.42 2.78 -3.86
CA ASP A 134 18.53 3.38 -3.13
C ASP A 134 18.76 2.65 -1.79
N ILE A 135 19.54 1.57 -1.86
CA ILE A 135 19.88 0.72 -0.71
C ILE A 135 20.61 1.51 0.39
N ALA A 136 21.48 2.45 0.02
CA ALA A 136 22.25 3.24 0.98
C ALA A 136 21.32 4.14 1.80
N LYS A 137 20.35 4.78 1.15
CA LYS A 137 19.32 5.57 1.83
C LYS A 137 18.48 4.73 2.78
N ILE A 138 18.07 3.52 2.38
CA ILE A 138 17.30 2.62 3.26
C ILE A 138 18.13 2.20 4.48
N LYS A 139 19.41 1.82 4.29
CA LYS A 139 20.30 1.48 5.40
C LYS A 139 20.52 2.65 6.37
N ASN A 140 20.68 3.86 5.86
CA ASN A 140 20.80 5.04 6.71
C ASN A 140 19.52 5.33 7.51
N ALA A 141 18.35 5.10 6.92
CA ALA A 141 17.07 5.27 7.61
C ALA A 141 16.79 4.15 8.64
N HIS A 142 17.28 2.94 8.37
CA HIS A 142 17.01 1.75 9.17
C HIS A 142 18.30 0.97 9.50
N PRO A 143 19.12 1.48 10.44
CA PRO A 143 20.37 0.82 10.83
C PRO A 143 20.12 -0.56 11.46
N ASP A 144 21.14 -1.41 11.45
CA ASP A 144 21.02 -2.80 11.91
C ASP A 144 20.65 -2.92 13.40
N ASN A 145 21.03 -1.94 14.21
CA ASN A 145 20.75 -1.84 15.64
C ASN A 145 19.38 -1.21 15.97
N ARG A 146 18.50 -1.00 14.99
CA ARG A 146 17.14 -0.50 15.22
C ARG A 146 16.36 -1.36 16.22
N THR A 147 15.46 -0.71 16.94
CA THR A 147 14.63 -1.32 18.00
C THR A 147 13.20 -1.65 17.55
N TYR A 148 12.88 -1.47 16.26
CA TYR A 148 11.57 -1.75 15.67
C TYR A 148 11.67 -2.79 14.53
N PRO A 149 10.64 -3.63 14.31
CA PRO A 149 10.59 -4.52 13.17
C PRO A 149 10.49 -3.72 11.87
N LEU A 150 11.25 -4.16 10.86
CA LEU A 150 11.23 -3.59 9.51
C LEU A 150 10.66 -4.62 8.53
N GLY A 151 9.62 -4.23 7.80
CA GLY A 151 8.96 -5.05 6.80
C GLY A 151 9.41 -4.72 5.38
N VAL A 152 9.26 -5.69 4.48
CA VAL A 152 9.36 -5.49 3.04
C VAL A 152 8.01 -5.80 2.41
N TRP A 153 7.56 -5.00 1.46
CA TRP A 153 6.28 -5.28 0.82
C TRP A 153 6.43 -6.40 -0.23
N CYS A 154 5.71 -7.50 -0.05
CA CYS A 154 5.79 -8.69 -0.92
C CYS A 154 4.49 -9.05 -1.64
N GLY A 155 3.42 -8.25 -1.58
CA GLY A 155 2.20 -8.70 -2.24
C GLY A 155 0.93 -7.92 -1.99
N SER A 156 -0.19 -8.64 -1.99
CA SER A 156 -1.46 -8.26 -2.64
C SER A 156 -1.44 -8.57 -4.15
N MET A 157 -0.85 -9.72 -4.54
CA MET A 157 -0.74 -10.16 -5.95
C MET A 157 -2.09 -10.08 -6.66
N ILE A 158 -3.12 -10.71 -6.09
CA ILE A 158 -4.48 -10.64 -6.63
C ILE A 158 -5.24 -9.39 -6.16
N GLY A 159 -4.90 -8.82 -5.01
CA GLY A 159 -5.62 -7.67 -4.46
C GLY A 159 -5.36 -6.38 -5.23
N LYS A 160 -4.11 -6.13 -5.66
CA LYS A 160 -3.76 -5.03 -6.56
C LYS A 160 -4.43 -5.16 -7.94
N ILE A 161 -4.50 -6.38 -8.45
CA ILE A 161 -5.20 -6.71 -9.70
C ILE A 161 -6.70 -6.45 -9.54
N ARG A 162 -7.30 -6.93 -8.45
CA ARG A 162 -8.69 -6.66 -8.09
C ARG A 162 -8.96 -5.17 -8.00
N ASP A 163 -8.04 -4.37 -7.46
CA ASP A 163 -8.23 -2.92 -7.42
C ASP A 163 -8.38 -2.38 -8.85
N MET A 164 -7.53 -2.78 -9.80
CA MET A 164 -7.59 -2.32 -11.19
C MET A 164 -8.81 -2.82 -11.99
N LEU A 165 -9.30 -4.02 -11.68
CA LEU A 165 -10.44 -4.66 -12.35
C LEU A 165 -11.78 -4.42 -11.64
N THR A 166 -11.77 -3.93 -10.40
CA THR A 166 -12.83 -4.10 -9.40
C THR A 166 -13.05 -5.57 -8.99
N PHE A 167 -13.81 -5.79 -7.91
CA PHE A 167 -14.16 -7.14 -7.47
C PHE A 167 -14.99 -7.90 -8.51
N GLU A 168 -16.03 -7.27 -9.04
CA GLU A 168 -16.90 -7.87 -10.06
C GLU A 168 -16.13 -8.14 -11.35
N GLY A 169 -15.33 -7.17 -11.81
CA GLY A 169 -14.53 -7.35 -13.03
C GLY A 169 -13.50 -8.46 -12.90
N LEU A 170 -12.86 -8.61 -11.73
CA LEU A 170 -11.97 -9.76 -11.50
C LEU A 170 -12.74 -11.08 -11.54
N ALA A 171 -13.92 -11.15 -10.91
CA ALA A 171 -14.72 -12.37 -10.90
C ALA A 171 -15.07 -12.85 -12.32
N TYR A 172 -15.50 -11.95 -13.21
CA TYR A 172 -15.75 -12.30 -14.61
C TYR A 172 -14.47 -12.59 -15.39
N ALA A 173 -13.42 -11.79 -15.21
CA ALA A 173 -12.15 -11.97 -15.93
C ALA A 173 -11.50 -13.32 -15.65
N THR A 174 -11.69 -13.91 -14.46
CA THR A 174 -11.20 -15.29 -14.20
C THR A 174 -11.81 -16.34 -15.14
N TYR A 175 -13.00 -16.09 -15.68
CA TYR A 175 -13.68 -16.97 -16.63
C TYR A 175 -13.50 -16.50 -18.08
N ASP A 176 -13.71 -15.20 -18.34
CA ASP A 176 -13.70 -14.64 -19.69
C ASP A 176 -12.27 -14.45 -20.23
N TYR A 177 -11.31 -14.11 -19.37
CA TYR A 177 -9.94 -13.76 -19.73
C TYR A 177 -8.88 -14.38 -18.78
N PRO A 178 -8.88 -15.72 -18.57
CA PRO A 178 -7.99 -16.37 -17.62
C PRO A 178 -6.51 -16.08 -17.89
N ASP A 179 -6.09 -16.10 -19.16
CA ASP A 179 -4.70 -15.81 -19.57
C ASP A 179 -4.26 -14.38 -19.21
N MET A 180 -5.18 -13.41 -19.29
CA MET A 180 -4.91 -12.03 -18.87
C MET A 180 -4.68 -11.98 -17.36
N VAL A 181 -5.55 -12.65 -16.57
CA VAL A 181 -5.43 -12.67 -15.11
C VAL A 181 -4.13 -13.35 -14.67
N GLU A 182 -3.74 -14.44 -15.33
CA GLU A 182 -2.46 -15.11 -15.09
C GLU A 182 -1.28 -14.19 -15.39
N ASP A 183 -1.27 -13.52 -16.55
CA ASP A 183 -0.21 -12.58 -16.90
C ASP A 183 -0.14 -11.36 -15.95
N MET A 184 -1.29 -10.91 -15.45
CA MET A 184 -1.36 -9.86 -14.42
C MET A 184 -0.70 -10.29 -13.11
N VAL A 185 -0.99 -11.51 -12.64
CA VAL A 185 -0.39 -12.07 -11.43
C VAL A 185 1.10 -12.26 -11.62
N GLU A 186 1.52 -12.88 -12.72
CA GLU A 186 2.93 -13.12 -13.04
C GLU A 186 3.72 -11.80 -13.10
N THR A 187 3.15 -10.77 -13.72
CA THR A 187 3.77 -9.44 -13.76
C THR A 187 3.96 -8.86 -12.36
N SER A 188 2.97 -9.02 -11.47
CA SER A 188 3.11 -8.59 -10.07
C SER A 188 4.18 -9.36 -9.33
N CYS A 189 4.26 -10.68 -9.55
CA CYS A 189 5.27 -11.53 -8.92
C CYS A 189 6.67 -11.07 -9.33
N GLN A 190 6.92 -10.94 -10.64
CA GLN A 190 8.22 -10.54 -11.16
C GLN A 190 8.67 -9.16 -10.66
N LEU A 191 7.75 -8.19 -10.55
CA LEU A 191 8.07 -6.87 -10.00
C LEU A 191 8.45 -6.92 -8.52
N VAL A 192 7.78 -7.77 -7.74
CA VAL A 192 8.13 -8.01 -6.33
C VAL A 192 9.49 -8.69 -6.24
N GLU A 193 9.72 -9.75 -7.02
CA GLU A 193 11.00 -10.47 -7.06
C GLU A 193 12.18 -9.55 -7.40
N ASP A 194 12.04 -8.71 -8.44
CA ASP A 194 13.07 -7.73 -8.83
C ASP A 194 13.40 -6.74 -7.70
N SER A 195 12.43 -6.40 -6.87
CA SER A 195 12.62 -5.55 -5.68
C SER A 195 13.32 -6.33 -4.57
N LEU A 196 12.92 -7.58 -4.33
CA LEU A 196 13.50 -8.43 -3.30
C LEU A 196 14.96 -8.78 -3.59
N ASP A 197 15.31 -9.03 -4.85
CA ASP A 197 16.69 -9.30 -5.29
C ASP A 197 17.64 -8.13 -4.98
N GLN A 198 17.13 -6.88 -5.01
CA GLN A 198 17.90 -5.69 -4.62
C GLN A 198 18.01 -5.56 -3.08
N LEU A 199 16.93 -5.85 -2.37
CA LEU A 199 16.77 -5.55 -0.94
C LEU A 199 17.38 -6.62 -0.01
N LEU A 200 17.03 -7.89 -0.22
CA LEU A 200 17.32 -8.98 0.71
C LEU A 200 18.82 -9.28 0.92
N PRO A 201 19.71 -9.13 -0.09
CA PRO A 201 21.15 -9.28 0.14
C PRO A 201 21.74 -8.21 1.06
N ASN A 202 21.05 -7.10 1.24
CA ASN A 202 21.58 -5.91 1.89
C ASN A 202 20.95 -5.62 3.25
N ILE A 203 19.69 -5.97 3.44
CA ILE A 203 18.88 -5.55 4.58
C ILE A 203 18.16 -6.75 5.17
N LYS A 204 18.29 -6.94 6.48
CA LYS A 204 17.53 -7.95 7.21
C LYS A 204 16.15 -7.40 7.56
N PHE A 205 15.11 -7.93 6.92
CA PHE A 205 13.71 -7.67 7.29
C PHE A 205 13.23 -8.63 8.37
N ASP A 206 12.21 -8.21 9.12
CA ASP A 206 11.57 -8.97 10.20
C ASP A 206 10.22 -9.56 9.77
N TYR A 207 9.60 -9.04 8.71
CA TYR A 207 8.33 -9.52 8.13
C TYR A 207 8.15 -9.10 6.67
N ALA A 208 7.13 -9.66 6.03
CA ALA A 208 6.68 -9.37 4.68
C ALA A 208 5.15 -9.21 4.62
#